data_AF-A0A2M8CP55-F1
#
_entry.id   AF-A0A2M8CP55-F1
#
_cell.length_a   1.000
_cell.length_b   1.000
_cell.length_c   1.000
_cell.angle_alpha   90.00
_cell.angle_beta   90.00
_cell.angle_gamma   90.00
#
_symmetry.space_group_name_H-M   'P 1'
#
loop_
_entity.id
_entity.type
_entity.pdbx_description
1 polymer ?
#
loop_
_entity_poly.entity_id
_entity_poly.type
_entity_poly.pdbx_seq_one_letter_code
_entity_poly.pdbx_strand_id
1 'polypeptide(L)'
;MFRSLIDFINFLFGKKTPPAPIATPVQPVATTPEPAAIVTRRVLMIIYDPIMDAASGQKLSQKMNWNRPEELSAGFLSDILETSGGLARYQAVERIEINEFPVKADGFRYTPQSYAAAMTNPAAIHQPDMVDYAALLKKFDLLNRVATNRIDEVWVFAFPLAGLHESVMAGIGAFWCNAPPLPNTSACPRRFIIMGFSYERGVGEMLESFGHRAEAIMEKRYAGIKPEASLWQKFIRYDKSSSGQAECGNIHFAPNSERDYDWGNPTPVQSRCDDWYNFPNFKGVIKTVTAADWGNGNLRAHHLWWLKHLPKAAGRTNGIANNWWQYVMDVNRVNG
;
A
#
# COMPACT_ATOMS: atom_id res chain seq x y z
N MET A 1 12.63 -18.22 15.17
CA MET A 1 11.66 -18.03 16.27
C MET A 1 10.79 -16.84 15.87
N PHE A 2 9.58 -17.11 15.39
CA PHE A 2 8.75 -16.17 14.62
C PHE A 2 8.14 -15.11 15.54
N ARG A 3 8.46 -13.82 15.30
CA ARG A 3 7.71 -12.68 15.87
C ARG A 3 6.41 -12.53 15.09
N SER A 4 5.27 -12.55 15.80
CA SER A 4 3.93 -12.60 15.22
C SER A 4 3.37 -11.19 15.01
N LEU A 5 2.30 -11.11 14.21
CA LEU A 5 1.45 -9.94 13.91
C LEU A 5 1.06 -9.11 15.14
N ILE A 6 1.07 -9.70 16.34
CA ILE A 6 0.79 -9.05 17.62
C ILE A 6 1.92 -8.07 18.03
N ASP A 7 3.18 -8.33 17.66
CA ASP A 7 4.29 -7.43 17.98
C ASP A 7 4.28 -6.15 17.13
N PHE A 8 3.74 -6.22 15.91
CA PHE A 8 3.59 -5.05 15.03
C PHE A 8 2.48 -4.12 15.52
N ILE A 9 1.35 -4.67 15.94
CA ILE A 9 0.25 -3.89 16.54
C ILE A 9 0.65 -3.35 17.93
N ASN A 10 1.38 -4.11 18.74
CA ASN A 10 1.84 -3.65 20.04
C ASN A 10 2.95 -2.58 19.95
N PHE A 11 3.78 -2.57 18.90
CA PHE A 11 4.74 -1.48 18.65
C PHE A 11 4.03 -0.13 18.37
N LEU A 12 2.87 -0.16 17.73
CA LEU A 12 2.05 1.03 17.47
C LEU A 12 1.32 1.56 18.73
N PHE A 13 1.20 0.75 19.79
CA PHE A 13 0.49 1.10 21.02
C PHE A 13 1.33 0.89 22.31
N GLY A 14 2.46 1.59 22.41
CA GLY A 14 2.84 2.29 23.65
C GLY A 14 3.95 1.71 24.56
N LYS A 15 4.88 2.59 24.97
CA LYS A 15 5.23 2.90 26.38
C LYS A 15 6.12 4.15 26.45
N LYS A 16 5.71 5.11 27.29
CA LYS A 16 6.44 6.37 27.56
C LYS A 16 7.82 6.08 28.16
N THR A 17 8.88 6.59 27.52
CA THR A 17 10.21 6.78 28.14
C THR A 17 10.52 8.27 28.22
N PRO A 18 11.27 8.73 29.25
CA PRO A 18 11.59 10.14 29.43
C PRO A 18 12.46 10.68 28.28
N PRO A 19 12.41 11.98 27.96
CA PRO A 19 13.14 12.54 26.82
C PRO A 19 14.66 12.41 27.03
N ALA A 20 15.32 11.81 26.04
CA ALA A 20 16.78 11.84 25.94
C ALA A 20 17.25 13.24 25.50
N PRO A 21 18.47 13.67 25.90
CA PRO A 21 19.02 14.95 25.47
C PRO A 21 19.18 15.03 23.96
N ILE A 22 18.99 16.25 23.43
CA ILE A 22 19.02 16.59 22.01
C ILE A 22 20.39 16.23 21.42
N ALA A 23 20.44 15.15 20.64
CA ALA A 23 21.61 14.84 19.82
C ALA A 23 21.65 15.79 18.62
N THR A 24 22.83 16.35 18.36
CA THR A 24 23.08 17.22 17.21
C THR A 24 22.90 16.41 15.91
N PRO A 25 22.16 16.92 14.90
CA PRO A 25 21.97 16.20 13.66
C PRO A 25 23.30 15.97 12.94
N VAL A 26 23.66 14.70 12.70
CA VAL A 26 24.72 14.37 11.76
C VAL A 26 24.21 14.73 10.37
N GLN A 27 24.83 15.74 9.76
CA GLN A 27 24.54 16.18 8.39
C GLN A 27 24.76 15.00 7.43
N PRO A 28 23.77 14.63 6.59
CA PRO A 28 23.97 13.61 5.58
C PRO A 28 25.07 14.03 4.60
N VAL A 29 26.08 13.18 4.42
CA VAL A 29 27.13 13.42 3.42
C VAL A 29 26.52 13.20 2.03
N ALA A 30 26.33 14.28 1.27
CA ALA A 30 25.89 14.21 -0.12
C ALA A 30 26.98 13.56 -0.98
N THR A 31 26.70 12.39 -1.57
CA THR A 31 27.61 11.72 -2.51
C THR A 31 26.87 11.40 -3.82
N THR A 32 27.45 11.93 -4.92
CA THR A 32 27.08 11.78 -6.35
C THR A 32 25.64 12.15 -6.76
N PRO A 33 25.45 12.95 -7.84
CA PRO A 33 24.12 13.29 -8.32
C PRO A 33 23.47 12.10 -9.05
N GLU A 34 22.86 11.20 -8.29
CA GLU A 34 21.90 10.21 -8.81
C GLU A 34 20.60 10.96 -9.16
N PRO A 35 20.14 11.02 -10.42
CA PRO A 35 18.89 11.70 -10.74
C PRO A 35 17.69 10.99 -10.10
N ALA A 36 16.63 11.75 -9.78
CA ALA A 36 15.38 11.15 -9.32
C ALA A 36 14.80 10.25 -10.42
N ALA A 37 14.82 8.94 -10.19
CA ALA A 37 14.40 7.97 -11.19
C ALA A 37 12.90 8.01 -11.48
N ILE A 38 12.53 8.05 -12.75
CA ILE A 38 11.17 7.71 -13.19
C ILE A 38 11.07 6.18 -13.19
N VAL A 39 10.06 5.65 -12.50
CA VAL A 39 9.75 4.21 -12.46
C VAL A 39 8.42 3.98 -13.11
N THR A 40 8.42 3.15 -14.15
CA THR A 40 7.20 2.70 -14.84
C THR A 40 6.97 1.21 -14.55
N ARG A 41 5.77 0.84 -14.13
CA ARG A 41 5.37 -0.56 -13.89
C ARG A 41 4.26 -0.97 -14.84
N ARG A 42 4.45 -2.10 -15.52
CA ARG A 42 3.46 -2.73 -16.38
C ARG A 42 2.52 -3.63 -15.58
N VAL A 43 1.25 -3.27 -15.54
CA VAL A 43 0.24 -3.93 -14.73
C VAL A 43 -0.59 -4.86 -15.58
N LEU A 44 -0.76 -6.10 -15.11
CA LEU A 44 -1.84 -6.98 -15.52
C LEU A 44 -3.05 -6.75 -14.61
N MET A 45 -4.18 -6.36 -15.18
CA MET A 45 -5.45 -6.25 -14.47
C MET A 45 -6.26 -7.53 -14.66
N ILE A 46 -6.62 -8.17 -13.56
CA ILE A 46 -7.49 -9.35 -13.50
C ILE A 46 -8.77 -8.93 -12.78
N ILE A 47 -9.92 -9.09 -13.43
CA ILE A 47 -11.21 -8.67 -12.89
C ILE A 47 -12.10 -9.91 -12.76
N TYR A 48 -12.43 -10.30 -11.54
CA TYR A 48 -13.43 -11.32 -11.26
C TYR A 48 -14.80 -10.65 -11.10
N ASP A 49 -15.63 -10.71 -12.14
CA ASP A 49 -16.99 -10.15 -12.14
C ASP A 49 -18.02 -11.22 -12.55
N PRO A 50 -18.42 -12.11 -11.63
CA PRO A 50 -19.20 -13.30 -11.95
C PRO A 50 -20.58 -12.96 -12.54
N ILE A 51 -21.06 -13.80 -13.45
CA ILE A 51 -22.45 -13.75 -13.92
C ILE A 51 -23.37 -14.19 -12.79
N MET A 52 -24.30 -13.32 -12.40
CA MET A 52 -25.27 -13.57 -11.34
C MET A 52 -26.60 -14.14 -11.84
N ASP A 53 -26.90 -13.91 -13.12
CA ASP A 53 -28.06 -14.47 -13.81
C ASP A 53 -27.63 -14.94 -15.20
N ALA A 54 -27.72 -16.25 -15.43
CA ALA A 54 -27.32 -16.87 -16.68
C ALA A 54 -28.23 -16.51 -17.86
N ALA A 55 -29.50 -16.17 -17.61
CA ALA A 55 -30.46 -15.84 -18.66
C ALA A 55 -30.22 -14.44 -19.23
N SER A 56 -29.98 -13.45 -18.36
CA SER A 56 -29.69 -12.06 -18.77
C SER A 56 -28.20 -11.78 -19.01
N GLY A 57 -27.30 -12.63 -18.49
CA GLY A 57 -25.86 -12.37 -18.47
C GLY A 57 -25.46 -11.25 -17.50
N GLN A 58 -26.37 -10.82 -16.61
CA GLN A 58 -26.10 -9.75 -15.65
C GLN A 58 -24.95 -10.15 -14.73
N LYS A 59 -23.93 -9.29 -14.66
CA LYS A 59 -22.77 -9.48 -13.79
C LYS A 59 -23.01 -8.98 -12.38
N LEU A 60 -22.16 -9.40 -11.45
CA LEU A 60 -22.26 -9.03 -10.05
C LEU A 60 -22.13 -7.51 -9.85
N SER A 61 -21.15 -6.87 -10.48
CA SER A 61 -20.97 -5.41 -10.42
C SER A 61 -22.24 -4.66 -10.83
N GLN A 62 -22.87 -5.10 -11.92
CA GLN A 62 -24.11 -4.52 -12.45
C GLN A 62 -25.29 -4.75 -11.51
N LYS A 63 -25.44 -5.98 -10.99
CA LYS A 63 -26.50 -6.34 -10.06
C LYS A 63 -26.44 -5.52 -8.77
N MET A 64 -25.23 -5.25 -8.28
CA MET A 64 -24.99 -4.53 -7.03
C MET A 64 -24.82 -3.02 -7.22
N ASN A 65 -24.82 -2.53 -8.47
CA ASN A 65 -24.52 -1.14 -8.81
C ASN A 65 -23.18 -0.65 -8.20
N TRP A 66 -22.15 -1.50 -8.29
CA TRP A 66 -20.82 -1.19 -7.80
C TRP A 66 -19.96 -0.49 -8.84
N ASN A 67 -18.83 0.08 -8.40
CA ASN A 67 -17.95 0.87 -9.25
C ASN A 67 -17.36 0.03 -10.38
N ARG A 68 -17.01 0.71 -11.48
CA ARG A 68 -16.32 0.07 -12.59
C ARG A 68 -14.82 0.02 -12.31
N PRO A 69 -14.15 -1.15 -12.40
CA PRO A 69 -12.71 -1.26 -12.21
C PRO A 69 -11.88 -0.30 -13.07
N GLU A 70 -12.36 0.06 -14.26
CA GLU A 70 -11.69 1.02 -15.14
C GLU A 70 -11.67 2.44 -14.57
N GLU A 71 -12.79 2.89 -14.00
CA GLU A 71 -12.92 4.22 -13.40
C GLU A 71 -12.10 4.33 -12.11
N LEU A 72 -12.16 3.27 -11.28
CA LEU A 72 -11.33 3.15 -10.09
C LEU A 72 -9.83 3.19 -10.44
N SER A 73 -9.43 2.41 -11.45
CA SER A 73 -8.05 2.39 -11.93
C SER A 73 -7.64 3.78 -12.44
N ALA A 74 -8.44 4.41 -13.30
CA ALA A 74 -8.11 5.73 -13.83
C ALA A 74 -7.89 6.78 -12.72
N GLY A 75 -8.76 6.81 -11.70
CA GLY A 75 -8.59 7.67 -10.54
C GLY A 75 -7.32 7.37 -9.75
N PHE A 76 -7.07 6.09 -9.47
CA PHE A 76 -5.87 5.65 -8.76
C PHE A 76 -4.57 5.97 -9.51
N LEU A 77 -4.52 5.72 -10.83
CA LEU A 77 -3.37 6.07 -11.67
C LEU A 77 -3.09 7.57 -11.66
N SER A 78 -4.14 8.39 -11.76
CA SER A 78 -4.04 9.85 -11.69
C SER A 78 -3.45 10.31 -10.37
N ASP A 79 -3.95 9.76 -9.26
CA ASP A 79 -3.50 10.10 -7.90
C ASP A 79 -2.04 9.73 -7.66
N ILE A 80 -1.61 8.55 -8.09
CA ILE A 80 -0.20 8.13 -7.99
C ILE A 80 0.70 9.01 -8.85
N LEU A 81 0.27 9.37 -10.06
CA LEU A 81 1.03 10.26 -10.93
C LEU A 81 1.19 11.65 -10.30
N GLU A 82 0.11 12.22 -9.76
CA GLU A 82 0.11 13.53 -9.10
C GLU A 82 1.01 13.54 -7.86
N THR A 83 0.77 12.61 -6.93
CA THR A 83 1.47 12.60 -5.62
C THR A 83 2.96 12.29 -5.73
N SER A 84 3.36 11.53 -6.75
CA SER A 84 4.76 11.25 -7.06
C SER A 84 5.47 12.36 -7.85
N GLY A 85 4.76 13.40 -8.28
CA GLY A 85 5.32 14.43 -9.17
C GLY A 85 5.71 13.88 -10.55
N GLY A 86 4.99 12.86 -11.04
CA GLY A 86 5.23 12.23 -12.34
C GLY A 86 6.35 11.18 -12.37
N LEU A 87 6.95 10.85 -11.22
CA LEU A 87 8.05 9.88 -11.09
C LEU A 87 7.57 8.43 -10.98
N ALA A 88 6.37 8.19 -10.44
CA ALA A 88 5.74 6.88 -10.41
C ALA A 88 4.69 6.78 -11.51
N ARG A 89 4.83 5.78 -12.38
CA ARG A 89 3.93 5.58 -13.52
C ARG A 89 3.48 4.14 -13.61
N TYR A 90 2.20 3.95 -13.92
CA TYR A 90 1.64 2.65 -14.25
C TYR A 90 1.26 2.61 -15.73
N GLN A 91 1.44 1.44 -16.33
CA GLN A 91 0.95 1.10 -17.66
C GLN A 91 0.11 -0.16 -17.53
N ALA A 92 -1.22 -0.06 -17.65
CA ALA A 92 -2.06 -1.24 -17.77
C ALA A 92 -1.80 -1.87 -19.15
N VAL A 93 -1.06 -2.98 -19.17
CA VAL A 93 -0.62 -3.62 -20.43
C VAL A 93 -1.56 -4.72 -20.90
N GLU A 94 -2.34 -5.27 -19.99
CA GLU A 94 -3.33 -6.32 -20.29
C GLU A 94 -4.44 -6.27 -19.27
N ARG A 95 -5.66 -6.54 -19.74
CA ARG A 95 -6.87 -6.65 -18.91
C ARG A 95 -7.52 -7.99 -19.22
N ILE A 96 -7.73 -8.79 -18.18
CA ILE A 96 -8.42 -10.06 -18.25
C ILE A 96 -9.64 -9.96 -17.33
N GLU A 97 -10.82 -10.11 -17.91
CA GLU A 97 -12.06 -10.16 -17.16
C GLU A 97 -12.64 -11.58 -17.20
N ILE A 98 -13.00 -12.09 -16.03
CA ILE A 98 -13.48 -13.45 -15.84
C ILE A 98 -14.84 -13.40 -15.17
N ASN A 99 -15.81 -14.07 -15.81
CA ASN A 99 -17.18 -14.18 -15.35
C ASN A 99 -17.37 -15.30 -14.31
N GLU A 100 -16.41 -15.47 -13.39
CA GLU A 100 -16.39 -16.55 -12.40
C GLU A 100 -16.15 -16.00 -10.99
N PHE A 101 -16.54 -16.75 -9.97
CA PHE A 101 -16.05 -16.57 -8.60
C PHE A 101 -14.64 -17.19 -8.48
N PRO A 102 -13.65 -16.57 -7.82
CA PRO A 102 -12.35 -17.20 -7.61
C PRO A 102 -12.48 -18.41 -6.65
N VAL A 103 -11.53 -19.35 -6.75
CA VAL A 103 -11.46 -20.51 -5.85
C VAL A 103 -10.84 -20.09 -4.52
N LYS A 104 -11.39 -20.58 -3.42
CA LYS A 104 -10.86 -20.42 -2.06
C LYS A 104 -9.73 -21.41 -1.79
N ALA A 105 -8.94 -21.14 -0.76
CA ALA A 105 -7.77 -21.95 -0.41
C ALA A 105 -8.09 -23.43 -0.11
N ASP A 106 -9.33 -23.74 0.26
CA ASP A 106 -9.83 -25.10 0.51
C ASP A 106 -10.56 -25.72 -0.71
N GLY A 107 -10.53 -25.06 -1.86
CA GLY A 107 -11.22 -25.50 -3.08
C GLY A 107 -12.68 -25.05 -3.19
N PHE A 108 -13.25 -24.41 -2.16
CA PHE A 108 -14.60 -23.86 -2.25
C PHE A 108 -14.69 -22.79 -3.33
N ARG A 109 -15.85 -22.71 -3.99
CA ARG A 109 -16.16 -21.63 -4.92
C ARG A 109 -17.60 -21.23 -4.74
N TYR A 110 -17.84 -19.94 -4.55
CA TYR A 110 -19.19 -19.40 -4.52
C TYR A 110 -19.92 -19.67 -5.85
N THR A 111 -21.22 -19.90 -5.75
CA THR A 111 -22.16 -19.79 -6.87
C THR A 111 -22.91 -18.47 -6.74
N PRO A 112 -23.63 -18.01 -7.77
CA PRO A 112 -24.47 -16.82 -7.65
C PRO A 112 -25.44 -16.90 -6.46
N GLN A 113 -26.00 -18.08 -6.21
CA GLN A 113 -26.95 -18.33 -5.12
C GLN A 113 -26.27 -18.30 -3.75
N SER A 114 -25.15 -19.01 -3.59
CA SER A 114 -24.46 -19.04 -2.28
C SER A 114 -23.83 -17.70 -1.94
N TYR A 115 -23.33 -16.96 -2.94
CA TYR A 115 -22.84 -15.60 -2.73
C TYR A 115 -23.95 -14.63 -2.32
N ALA A 116 -25.09 -14.65 -3.03
CA ALA A 116 -26.23 -13.80 -2.68
C ALA A 116 -26.73 -14.09 -1.24
N ALA A 117 -26.72 -15.36 -0.83
CA ALA A 117 -27.03 -15.73 0.55
C ALA A 117 -26.00 -15.14 1.54
N ALA A 118 -24.70 -15.31 1.28
CA ALA A 118 -23.62 -14.80 2.13
C ALA A 118 -23.66 -13.26 2.30
N MET A 119 -24.07 -12.52 1.27
CA MET A 119 -24.21 -11.06 1.33
C MET A 119 -25.33 -10.58 2.27
N THR A 120 -26.29 -11.43 2.61
CA THR A 120 -27.45 -11.06 3.46
C THR A 120 -27.45 -11.79 4.81
N ASN A 121 -26.69 -12.88 4.92
CA ASN A 121 -26.66 -13.73 6.10
C ASN A 121 -25.21 -14.08 6.47
N PRO A 122 -24.68 -13.51 7.57
CA PRO A 122 -23.32 -13.82 8.04
C PRO A 122 -23.05 -15.31 8.27
N ALA A 123 -24.08 -16.11 8.62
CA ALA A 123 -23.92 -17.56 8.81
C ALA A 123 -23.69 -18.33 7.48
N ALA A 124 -23.95 -17.71 6.34
CA ALA A 124 -23.71 -18.28 5.02
C ALA A 124 -22.34 -17.89 4.42
N ILE A 125 -21.55 -17.07 5.12
CA ILE A 125 -20.18 -16.72 4.71
C ILE A 125 -19.30 -17.96 4.86
N HIS A 126 -18.69 -18.40 3.77
CA HIS A 126 -17.76 -19.53 3.78
C HIS A 126 -16.50 -19.21 4.58
N GLN A 127 -15.99 -20.20 5.31
CA GLN A 127 -14.69 -20.14 5.97
C GLN A 127 -13.90 -21.42 5.70
N PRO A 128 -12.58 -21.31 5.40
CA PRO A 128 -11.77 -20.09 5.36
C PRO A 128 -12.06 -19.20 4.13
N ASP A 129 -12.03 -17.87 4.32
CA ASP A 129 -12.34 -16.92 3.24
C ASP A 129 -11.18 -16.69 2.25
N MET A 130 -9.95 -17.11 2.55
CA MET A 130 -8.77 -16.81 1.72
C MET A 130 -8.89 -17.35 0.28
N VAL A 131 -8.47 -16.56 -0.71
CA VAL A 131 -8.36 -17.03 -2.11
C VAL A 131 -7.21 -18.02 -2.26
N ASP A 132 -7.35 -18.98 -3.18
CA ASP A 132 -6.24 -19.83 -3.60
C ASP A 132 -5.29 -19.05 -4.53
N TYR A 133 -4.27 -18.42 -3.93
CA TYR A 133 -3.22 -17.73 -4.69
C TYR A 133 -2.41 -18.67 -5.60
N ALA A 134 -2.25 -19.96 -5.24
CA ALA A 134 -1.53 -20.90 -6.10
C ALA A 134 -2.33 -21.19 -7.38
N ALA A 135 -3.65 -21.37 -7.26
CA ALA A 135 -4.54 -21.47 -8.40
C ALA A 135 -4.55 -20.18 -9.25
N LEU A 136 -4.55 -19.00 -8.62
CA LEU A 136 -4.47 -17.72 -9.32
C LEU A 136 -3.15 -17.57 -10.10
N LEU A 137 -2.01 -17.81 -9.45
CA LEU A 137 -0.68 -17.77 -10.08
C LEU A 137 -0.61 -18.69 -11.31
N LYS A 138 -1.16 -19.92 -11.18
CA LYS A 138 -1.20 -20.91 -12.27
C LYS A 138 -2.16 -20.51 -13.39
N LYS A 139 -3.40 -20.10 -13.06
CA LYS A 139 -4.46 -19.78 -14.05
C LYS A 139 -4.02 -18.69 -15.01
N PHE A 140 -3.26 -17.70 -14.54
CA PHE A 140 -2.82 -16.57 -15.35
C PHE A 140 -1.34 -16.60 -15.73
N ASP A 141 -0.62 -17.69 -15.43
CA ASP A 141 0.81 -17.85 -15.74
C ASP A 141 1.68 -16.69 -15.20
N LEU A 142 1.37 -16.23 -13.98
CA LEU A 142 1.93 -14.98 -13.44
C LEU A 142 3.44 -15.03 -13.25
N LEU A 143 3.96 -16.15 -12.74
CA LEU A 143 5.40 -16.31 -12.50
C LEU A 143 6.20 -16.19 -13.79
N ASN A 144 5.75 -16.85 -14.86
CA ASN A 144 6.40 -16.79 -16.17
C ASN A 144 6.28 -15.40 -16.80
N ARG A 145 5.12 -14.74 -16.71
CA ARG A 145 4.92 -13.38 -17.23
C ARG A 145 5.85 -12.36 -16.55
N VAL A 146 6.09 -12.50 -15.25
CA VAL A 146 7.05 -11.66 -14.52
C VAL A 146 8.49 -12.02 -14.89
N ALA A 147 8.82 -13.32 -14.91
CA ALA A 147 10.17 -13.82 -15.25
C ALA A 147 10.61 -13.40 -16.66
N THR A 148 9.69 -13.40 -17.62
CA THR A 148 9.92 -13.00 -19.01
C THR A 148 9.73 -11.49 -19.25
N ASN A 149 9.62 -10.71 -18.18
CA ASN A 149 9.53 -9.25 -18.23
C ASN A 149 8.34 -8.78 -19.09
N ARG A 150 7.20 -9.46 -19.09
CA ARG A 150 5.95 -9.02 -19.75
C ARG A 150 5.13 -8.11 -18.84
N ILE A 151 5.11 -8.44 -17.56
CA ILE A 151 4.41 -7.69 -16.52
C ILE A 151 5.34 -7.47 -15.32
N ASP A 152 4.92 -6.58 -14.45
CA ASP A 152 5.71 -6.02 -13.38
C ASP A 152 4.95 -6.03 -12.04
N GLU A 153 3.63 -5.92 -12.11
CA GLU A 153 2.69 -5.94 -10.98
C GLU A 153 1.36 -6.53 -11.46
N VAL A 154 0.56 -7.06 -10.54
CA VAL A 154 -0.77 -7.61 -10.84
C VAL A 154 -1.81 -6.91 -9.97
N TRP A 155 -2.89 -6.43 -10.57
CA TRP A 155 -4.07 -5.93 -9.85
C TRP A 155 -5.21 -6.90 -10.02
N VAL A 156 -5.72 -7.41 -8.91
CA VAL A 156 -6.88 -8.30 -8.89
C VAL A 156 -8.05 -7.52 -8.32
N PHE A 157 -9.00 -7.19 -9.18
CA PHE A 157 -10.28 -6.61 -8.81
C PHE A 157 -11.28 -7.72 -8.54
N ALA A 158 -11.91 -7.66 -7.38
CA ALA A 158 -12.96 -8.57 -6.98
C ALA A 158 -13.98 -7.85 -6.10
N PHE A 159 -14.81 -8.63 -5.44
CA PHE A 159 -15.93 -8.21 -4.61
C PHE A 159 -15.68 -8.57 -3.13
N PRO A 160 -16.49 -8.08 -2.18
CA PRO A 160 -16.42 -8.49 -0.78
C PRO A 160 -16.50 -10.01 -0.64
N LEU A 161 -15.76 -10.59 0.30
CA LEU A 161 -15.66 -12.04 0.48
C LEU A 161 -14.98 -12.75 -0.71
N ALA A 162 -14.17 -12.06 -1.51
CA ALA A 162 -13.30 -12.72 -2.50
C ALA A 162 -12.06 -13.34 -1.86
N GLY A 163 -11.63 -12.89 -0.68
CA GLY A 163 -10.51 -13.46 0.05
C GLY A 163 -9.13 -12.96 -0.38
N LEU A 164 -9.06 -11.76 -0.96
CA LEU A 164 -7.80 -11.15 -1.37
C LEU A 164 -7.14 -10.45 -0.18
N HIS A 165 -5.81 -10.44 -0.20
CA HIS A 165 -5.03 -9.50 0.59
C HIS A 165 -4.99 -8.18 -0.17
N GLU A 166 -4.93 -7.07 0.56
CA GLU A 166 -4.75 -5.74 -0.04
C GLU A 166 -3.45 -5.66 -0.85
N SER A 167 -2.37 -6.21 -0.30
CA SER A 167 -1.14 -6.47 -1.04
C SER A 167 -0.50 -7.78 -0.56
N VAL A 168 0.20 -8.47 -1.47
CA VAL A 168 1.02 -9.63 -1.14
C VAL A 168 2.19 -9.74 -2.12
N MET A 169 3.35 -10.19 -1.66
CA MET A 169 4.55 -10.32 -2.47
C MET A 169 4.84 -11.76 -2.88
N ALA A 170 5.30 -11.94 -4.12
CA ALA A 170 5.80 -13.20 -4.65
C ALA A 170 7.17 -13.01 -5.33
N GLY A 171 7.86 -14.13 -5.58
CA GLY A 171 9.17 -14.16 -6.22
C GLY A 171 10.32 -14.38 -5.26
N ILE A 172 11.53 -14.50 -5.81
CA ILE A 172 12.74 -14.74 -5.03
C ILE A 172 12.97 -13.66 -3.97
N GLY A 173 13.17 -14.08 -2.71
CA GLY A 173 13.40 -13.16 -1.61
C GLY A 173 12.21 -12.24 -1.28
N ALA A 174 10.99 -12.66 -1.64
CA ALA A 174 9.77 -11.98 -1.23
C ALA A 174 9.72 -11.82 0.30
N PHE A 175 9.16 -10.70 0.75
CA PHE A 175 9.07 -10.32 2.15
C PHE A 175 7.66 -9.79 2.47
N TRP A 176 7.38 -9.56 3.76
CA TRP A 176 6.08 -9.06 4.20
C TRP A 176 5.70 -7.78 3.46
N CYS A 177 4.53 -7.76 2.84
CA CYS A 177 3.99 -6.59 2.15
C CYS A 177 2.49 -6.57 2.40
N ASN A 178 2.08 -6.10 3.58
CA ASN A 178 0.74 -6.23 4.17
C ASN A 178 0.16 -7.65 4.28
N ALA A 179 0.91 -8.67 3.85
CA ALA A 179 0.61 -10.09 3.97
C ALA A 179 1.90 -10.91 3.96
N PRO A 180 1.87 -12.17 4.43
CA PRO A 180 3.03 -13.05 4.35
C PRO A 180 3.42 -13.27 2.88
N PRO A 181 4.72 -13.42 2.57
CA PRO A 181 5.15 -13.77 1.21
C PRO A 181 4.45 -15.02 0.71
N LEU A 182 4.06 -15.04 -0.57
CA LEU A 182 3.48 -16.23 -1.17
C LEU A 182 4.50 -17.37 -1.21
N PRO A 183 4.18 -18.55 -0.63
CA PRO A 183 5.09 -19.69 -0.62
C PRO A 183 5.27 -20.24 -2.04
N ASN A 184 6.37 -20.98 -2.25
CA ASN A 184 6.65 -21.69 -3.51
C ASN A 184 6.75 -20.79 -4.76
N THR A 185 7.08 -19.50 -4.59
CA THR A 185 7.24 -18.55 -5.71
C THR A 185 8.69 -18.17 -6.00
N SER A 186 9.66 -18.74 -5.28
CA SER A 186 11.09 -18.41 -5.38
C SER A 186 11.74 -18.73 -6.73
N ALA A 187 11.11 -19.58 -7.55
CA ALA A 187 11.55 -19.86 -8.91
C ALA A 187 11.39 -18.63 -9.85
N CYS A 188 10.54 -17.67 -9.50
CA CYS A 188 10.46 -16.41 -10.23
C CYS A 188 11.66 -15.51 -9.84
N PRO A 189 12.54 -15.15 -10.79
CA PRO A 189 13.82 -14.48 -10.50
C PRO A 189 13.65 -13.01 -10.07
N ARG A 190 12.41 -12.51 -10.04
CA ARG A 190 12.07 -11.14 -9.68
C ARG A 190 10.92 -11.14 -8.70
N ARG A 191 10.97 -10.18 -7.78
CA ARG A 191 9.85 -9.88 -6.88
C ARG A 191 8.80 -9.08 -7.63
N PHE A 192 7.54 -9.39 -7.33
CA PHE A 192 6.38 -8.61 -7.78
C PHE A 192 5.31 -8.62 -6.70
N ILE A 193 4.40 -7.65 -6.78
CA ILE A 193 3.28 -7.51 -5.86
C ILE A 193 1.98 -7.86 -6.61
N ILE A 194 1.09 -8.55 -5.90
CA ILE A 194 -0.31 -8.69 -6.26
C ILE A 194 -1.10 -7.77 -5.35
N MET A 195 -1.82 -6.81 -5.93
CA MET A 195 -2.75 -5.93 -5.22
C MET A 195 -4.16 -6.51 -5.30
N GLY A 196 -4.85 -6.59 -4.17
CA GLY A 196 -6.26 -6.92 -4.11
C GLY A 196 -7.11 -5.68 -3.96
N PHE A 197 -8.01 -5.44 -4.91
CA PHE A 197 -8.92 -4.29 -4.88
C PHE A 197 -10.37 -4.76 -4.92
N SER A 198 -11.23 -4.11 -4.13
CA SER A 198 -12.67 -4.34 -4.16
C SER A 198 -13.36 -3.27 -4.99
N TYR A 199 -14.12 -3.66 -6.02
CA TYR A 199 -14.90 -2.71 -6.80
C TYR A 199 -16.22 -2.27 -6.12
N GLU A 200 -16.54 -2.83 -4.95
CA GLU A 200 -17.52 -2.24 -4.02
C GLU A 200 -17.01 -0.92 -3.42
N ARG A 201 -15.68 -0.78 -3.29
CA ARG A 201 -15.02 0.36 -2.62
C ARG A 201 -14.57 1.41 -3.64
N GLY A 202 -14.00 2.51 -3.15
CA GLY A 202 -13.54 3.64 -3.95
C GLY A 202 -12.03 3.68 -4.13
N VAL A 203 -11.57 4.74 -4.81
CA VAL A 203 -10.14 5.03 -5.01
C VAL A 203 -9.41 5.27 -3.68
N GLY A 204 -10.12 5.79 -2.68
CA GLY A 204 -9.53 6.04 -1.36
C GLY A 204 -8.97 4.76 -0.73
N GLU A 205 -9.74 3.67 -0.75
CA GLU A 205 -9.32 2.37 -0.20
C GLU A 205 -8.22 1.71 -1.06
N MET A 206 -8.21 1.95 -2.38
CA MET A 206 -7.08 1.53 -3.21
C MET A 206 -5.77 2.24 -2.79
N LEU A 207 -5.85 3.53 -2.45
CA LEU A 207 -4.71 4.29 -1.94
C LEU A 207 -4.29 3.83 -0.54
N GLU A 208 -5.23 3.40 0.30
CA GLU A 208 -4.94 2.80 1.60
C GLU A 208 -4.13 1.51 1.44
N SER A 209 -4.61 0.60 0.58
CA SER A 209 -3.90 -0.63 0.22
C SER A 209 -2.50 -0.34 -0.37
N PHE A 210 -2.38 0.69 -1.21
CA PHE A 210 -1.07 1.14 -1.71
C PHE A 210 -0.19 1.71 -0.60
N GLY A 211 -0.76 2.47 0.33
CA GLY A 211 -0.11 3.03 1.50
C GLY A 211 0.50 1.97 2.40
N HIS A 212 -0.25 0.92 2.73
CA HIS A 212 0.27 -0.23 3.47
C HIS A 212 1.43 -0.93 2.79
N ARG A 213 1.35 -1.09 1.46
CA ARG A 213 2.50 -1.56 0.67
C ARG A 213 3.69 -0.63 0.81
N ALA A 214 3.48 0.69 0.70
CA ALA A 214 4.55 1.68 0.79
C ALA A 214 5.21 1.61 2.18
N GLU A 215 4.42 1.50 3.25
CA GLU A 215 4.91 1.33 4.62
C GLU A 215 5.75 0.07 4.76
N ALA A 216 5.26 -1.08 4.29
CA ALA A 216 5.99 -2.34 4.37
C ALA A 216 7.31 -2.31 3.58
N ILE A 217 7.31 -1.68 2.41
CA ILE A 217 8.51 -1.52 1.57
C ILE A 217 9.54 -0.61 2.24
N MET A 218 9.10 0.53 2.77
CA MET A 218 10.01 1.49 3.40
C MET A 218 10.54 0.97 4.73
N GLU A 219 9.71 0.28 5.52
CA GLU A 219 10.15 -0.44 6.72
C GLU A 219 11.22 -1.48 6.37
N LYS A 220 11.01 -2.26 5.30
CA LYS A 220 12.02 -3.21 4.81
C LYS A 220 13.30 -2.53 4.35
N ARG A 221 13.20 -1.38 3.65
CA ARG A 221 14.39 -0.66 3.15
C ARG A 221 15.24 -0.09 4.27
N TYR A 222 14.60 0.39 5.33
CA TYR A 222 15.29 0.92 6.51
C TYR A 222 15.59 -0.16 7.57
N ALA A 223 15.30 -1.43 7.28
CA ALA A 223 15.58 -2.53 8.21
C ALA A 223 17.08 -2.59 8.55
N GLY A 224 17.39 -2.66 9.84
CA GLY A 224 18.77 -2.68 10.35
C GLY A 224 19.36 -1.29 10.65
N ILE A 225 18.68 -0.21 10.27
CA ILE A 225 19.02 1.15 10.71
C ILE A 225 18.36 1.39 12.07
N LYS A 226 19.12 1.91 13.03
CA LYS A 226 18.58 2.21 14.37
C LYS A 226 17.47 3.27 14.28
N PRO A 227 16.41 3.21 15.10
CA PRO A 227 15.26 4.12 15.02
C PRO A 227 15.64 5.61 15.02
N GLU A 228 16.63 6.02 15.81
CA GLU A 228 17.12 7.39 15.91
C GLU A 228 17.81 7.91 14.64
N ALA A 229 18.33 7.01 13.81
CA ALA A 229 18.97 7.32 12.52
C ALA A 229 18.06 7.01 11.32
N SER A 230 16.90 6.39 11.55
CA SER A 230 15.98 5.99 10.49
C SER A 230 15.08 7.15 10.08
N LEU A 231 15.29 7.65 8.86
CA LEU A 231 14.43 8.67 8.28
C LEU A 231 13.00 8.18 8.06
N TRP A 232 12.80 6.88 7.81
CA TRP A 232 11.46 6.30 7.74
C TRP A 232 10.75 6.37 9.10
N GLN A 233 11.41 5.97 10.18
CA GLN A 233 10.85 6.06 11.54
C GLN A 233 10.64 7.50 12.01
N LYS A 234 11.40 8.46 11.46
CA LYS A 234 11.10 9.89 11.61
C LYS A 234 9.82 10.26 10.84
N PHE A 235 9.74 9.93 9.55
CA PHE A 235 8.63 10.29 8.67
C PHE A 235 7.26 9.90 9.25
N ILE A 236 7.15 8.70 9.82
CA ILE A 236 5.89 8.14 10.31
C ILE A 236 5.44 8.61 11.70
N ARG A 237 6.14 9.55 12.32
CA ARG A 237 5.77 10.04 13.66
C ARG A 237 4.48 10.85 13.61
N TYR A 238 3.64 10.61 14.60
CA TYR A 238 2.48 11.41 14.97
C TYR A 238 2.51 11.66 16.48
N ASP A 239 1.82 12.69 16.96
CA ASP A 239 2.06 13.24 18.31
C ASP A 239 1.85 12.22 19.44
N LYS A 240 0.80 11.39 19.34
CA LYS A 240 0.54 10.34 20.32
C LYS A 240 1.69 9.32 20.43
N SER A 241 2.37 9.01 19.32
CA SER A 241 3.53 8.11 19.30
C SER A 241 4.83 8.81 19.72
N SER A 242 4.93 10.13 19.48
CA SER A 242 6.16 10.92 19.60
C SER A 242 5.80 12.36 19.95
N SER A 243 5.46 12.60 21.23
CA SER A 243 4.94 13.88 21.70
C SER A 243 5.88 15.06 21.39
N GLY A 244 5.33 16.11 20.77
CA GLY A 244 6.06 17.31 20.32
C GLY A 244 6.93 17.08 19.08
N GLN A 245 6.92 15.87 18.53
CA GLN A 245 7.75 15.41 17.43
C GLN A 245 6.92 14.81 16.29
N ALA A 246 5.68 15.29 16.11
CA ALA A 246 4.84 14.89 14.98
C ALA A 246 5.48 15.30 13.64
N GLU A 247 5.35 14.41 12.67
CA GLU A 247 5.88 14.51 11.31
C GLU A 247 4.71 14.27 10.35
N CYS A 248 4.79 13.33 9.40
CA CYS A 248 3.69 13.06 8.47
C CYS A 248 2.68 12.04 9.00
N GLY A 249 3.01 11.29 10.05
CA GLY A 249 2.19 10.16 10.49
C GLY A 249 2.25 9.00 9.48
N ASN A 250 1.26 8.11 9.53
CA ASN A 250 1.21 6.90 8.72
C ASN A 250 -0.17 6.79 8.05
N ILE A 251 -0.42 5.71 7.30
CA ILE A 251 -1.64 5.61 6.52
C ILE A 251 -2.90 5.65 7.41
N HIS A 252 -2.83 5.14 8.65
CA HIS A 252 -3.91 5.14 9.64
C HIS A 252 -3.97 6.39 10.53
N PHE A 253 -2.84 7.06 10.77
CA PHE A 253 -2.71 8.13 11.76
C PHE A 253 -2.17 9.40 11.10
N ALA A 254 -2.98 10.45 11.09
CA ALA A 254 -2.53 11.80 10.81
C ALA A 254 -1.71 12.35 11.99
N PRO A 255 -1.01 13.49 11.85
CA PRO A 255 -0.12 14.03 12.89
C PRO A 255 -0.76 14.22 14.28
N ASN A 256 -2.07 14.47 14.34
CA ASN A 256 -2.84 14.67 15.59
C ASN A 256 -3.80 13.52 15.93
N SER A 257 -3.74 12.39 15.21
CA SER A 257 -4.69 11.29 15.41
C SER A 257 -4.52 10.64 16.78
N GLU A 258 -5.63 10.44 17.48
CA GLU A 258 -5.65 9.81 18.81
C GLU A 258 -6.05 8.33 18.76
N ARG A 259 -6.57 7.86 17.63
CA ARG A 259 -6.93 6.46 17.38
C ARG A 259 -6.86 6.16 15.89
N ASP A 260 -7.05 4.89 15.57
CA ASP A 260 -7.06 4.39 14.18
C ASP A 260 -8.06 5.17 13.33
N TYR A 261 -7.64 5.60 12.14
CA TYR A 261 -8.44 6.35 11.16
C TYR A 261 -8.98 7.71 11.63
N ASP A 262 -8.40 8.28 12.69
CA ASP A 262 -8.81 9.56 13.27
C ASP A 262 -8.28 10.77 12.48
N TRP A 263 -8.47 10.77 11.16
CA TRP A 263 -8.04 11.87 10.28
C TRP A 263 -8.95 13.10 10.37
N GLY A 264 -10.09 12.99 11.05
CA GLY A 264 -11.05 14.08 11.26
C GLY A 264 -10.80 14.89 12.54
N ASN A 265 -9.77 14.57 13.33
CA ASN A 265 -9.54 15.24 14.61
C ASN A 265 -9.25 16.74 14.42
N PRO A 266 -10.10 17.66 14.95
CA PRO A 266 -9.92 19.09 14.77
C PRO A 266 -8.81 19.68 15.64
N THR A 267 -8.26 18.93 16.60
CA THR A 267 -7.27 19.42 17.56
C THR A 267 -5.97 19.84 16.85
N PRO A 268 -5.54 21.10 16.96
CA PRO A 268 -4.31 21.54 16.32
C PRO A 268 -3.06 20.88 16.93
N VAL A 269 -2.05 20.60 16.11
CA VAL A 269 -0.76 20.06 16.55
C VAL A 269 0.41 20.74 15.85
N GLN A 270 1.55 20.88 16.53
CA GLN A 270 2.79 21.30 15.88
C GLN A 270 3.38 20.10 15.13
N SER A 271 3.54 20.23 13.81
CA SER A 271 4.13 19.18 12.96
C SER A 271 5.27 19.71 12.09
N ARG A 272 6.19 18.81 11.78
CA ARG A 272 7.29 18.99 10.82
C ARG A 272 6.97 18.45 9.43
N CYS A 273 5.72 18.06 9.15
CA CYS A 273 5.30 17.46 7.87
C CYS A 273 5.83 18.22 6.65
N ASP A 274 5.66 19.54 6.60
CA ASP A 274 6.07 20.35 5.44
C ASP A 274 7.60 20.45 5.28
N ASP A 275 8.41 20.14 6.31
CA ASP A 275 9.87 20.10 6.17
C ASP A 275 10.33 18.96 5.26
N TRP A 276 9.49 17.93 5.06
CA TRP A 276 9.75 16.84 4.12
C TRP A 276 9.75 17.29 2.65
N TYR A 277 9.09 18.41 2.31
CA TYR A 277 9.24 19.01 0.98
C TYR A 277 10.67 19.53 0.73
N ASN A 278 11.45 19.78 1.78
CA ASN A 278 12.85 20.21 1.68
C ASN A 278 13.83 19.04 1.67
N PHE A 279 13.37 17.79 1.78
CA PHE A 279 14.24 16.62 1.83
C PHE A 279 15.15 16.53 0.58
N PRO A 280 16.46 16.24 0.72
CA PRO A 280 17.18 15.82 1.94
C PRO A 280 17.70 16.98 2.82
N ASN A 281 17.53 18.23 2.39
CA ASN A 281 18.09 19.41 3.04
C ASN A 281 17.05 20.11 3.93
N PHE A 282 16.66 19.43 4.99
CA PHE A 282 15.72 19.93 6.00
C PHE A 282 16.04 21.37 6.43
N LYS A 283 14.99 22.18 6.59
CA LYS A 283 15.08 23.59 7.01
C LYS A 283 14.58 23.81 8.44
N GLY A 284 14.06 22.77 9.09
CA GLY A 284 13.48 22.86 10.41
C GLY A 284 12.10 23.52 10.40
N VAL A 285 11.36 23.40 9.31
CA VAL A 285 9.98 23.92 9.22
C VAL A 285 9.11 23.20 10.26
N ILE A 286 8.46 23.99 11.11
CA ILE A 286 7.45 23.53 12.05
C ILE A 286 6.23 24.41 11.85
N LYS A 287 5.05 23.81 11.70
CA LYS A 287 3.79 24.54 11.58
C LYS A 287 2.69 23.91 12.42
N THR A 288 1.71 24.72 12.81
CA THR A 288 0.46 24.21 13.35
C THR A 288 -0.39 23.64 12.22
N VAL A 289 -0.75 22.36 12.31
CA VAL A 289 -1.62 21.65 11.37
C VAL A 289 -2.89 21.17 12.06
N THR A 290 -3.92 20.92 11.26
CA THR A 290 -5.21 20.39 11.68
C THR A 290 -5.76 19.42 10.64
N ALA A 291 -6.90 18.79 10.91
CA ALA A 291 -7.60 17.97 9.91
C ALA A 291 -7.83 18.68 8.56
N ALA A 292 -7.89 20.01 8.53
CA ALA A 292 -8.07 20.76 7.28
C ALA A 292 -6.89 20.60 6.31
N ASP A 293 -5.67 20.36 6.80
CA ASP A 293 -4.49 20.17 5.95
C ASP A 293 -4.56 18.89 5.11
N TRP A 294 -5.27 17.86 5.58
CA TRP A 294 -5.37 16.55 4.94
C TRP A 294 -6.82 16.12 4.65
N GLY A 295 -7.74 17.08 4.58
CA GLY A 295 -9.08 16.86 4.03
C GLY A 295 -10.20 16.50 5.02
N ASN A 296 -10.05 16.87 6.29
CA ASN A 296 -11.11 16.84 7.31
C ASN A 296 -11.79 15.47 7.48
N GLY A 297 -10.99 14.41 7.59
CA GLY A 297 -11.50 13.04 7.71
C GLY A 297 -11.83 12.35 6.38
N ASN A 298 -11.64 13.02 5.23
CA ASN A 298 -11.76 12.36 3.94
C ASN A 298 -10.57 11.42 3.70
N LEU A 299 -10.86 10.13 3.60
CA LEU A 299 -9.89 9.05 3.44
C LEU A 299 -8.97 9.25 2.22
N ARG A 300 -9.52 9.55 1.04
CA ARG A 300 -8.72 9.78 -0.18
C ARG A 300 -7.85 11.02 -0.04
N ALA A 301 -8.38 12.12 0.50
CA ALA A 301 -7.63 13.36 0.70
C ALA A 301 -6.47 13.18 1.67
N HIS A 302 -6.67 12.41 2.75
CA HIS A 302 -5.60 12.09 3.69
C HIS A 302 -4.48 11.29 3.01
N HIS A 303 -4.82 10.21 2.29
CA HIS A 303 -3.84 9.40 1.59
C HIS A 303 -3.08 10.20 0.52
N LEU A 304 -3.76 11.07 -0.22
CA LEU A 304 -3.11 11.98 -1.17
C LEU A 304 -2.14 12.94 -0.47
N TRP A 305 -2.55 13.54 0.64
CA TRP A 305 -1.69 14.41 1.44
C TRP A 305 -0.46 13.64 1.93
N TRP A 306 -0.62 12.46 2.50
CA TRP A 306 0.49 11.65 3.02
C TRP A 306 1.47 11.23 1.91
N LEU A 307 0.96 10.71 0.78
CA LEU A 307 1.78 10.32 -0.37
C LEU A 307 2.53 11.51 -1.00
N LYS A 308 1.93 12.72 -1.01
CA LYS A 308 2.61 13.94 -1.48
C LYS A 308 3.86 14.27 -0.67
N HIS A 309 3.92 13.90 0.60
CA HIS A 309 5.09 14.12 1.45
C HIS A 309 6.20 13.09 1.27
N LEU A 310 5.95 11.97 0.58
CA LEU A 310 7.01 10.99 0.30
C LEU A 310 8.15 11.65 -0.50
N PRO A 311 9.41 11.48 -0.04
CA PRO A 311 10.60 11.99 -0.72
C PRO A 311 10.70 11.59 -2.19
N LYS A 312 11.06 12.58 -3.02
CA LYS A 312 11.15 12.50 -4.49
C LYS A 312 12.37 13.24 -5.06
N ALA A 313 13.39 13.47 -4.23
CA ALA A 313 14.58 14.24 -4.60
C ALA A 313 15.68 13.36 -5.23
N ALA A 314 16.59 14.02 -5.94
CA ALA A 314 17.81 13.40 -6.45
C ALA A 314 18.83 13.09 -5.33
N GLY A 315 19.77 12.20 -5.62
CA GLY A 315 20.88 11.81 -4.75
C GLY A 315 20.51 10.72 -3.75
N ARG A 316 21.43 10.49 -2.81
CA ARG A 316 21.27 9.53 -1.72
C ARG A 316 21.60 10.18 -0.38
N THR A 317 20.95 9.71 0.66
CA THR A 317 21.24 10.01 2.06
C THR A 317 21.50 8.69 2.77
N ASN A 318 22.70 8.55 3.36
CA ASN A 318 23.12 7.35 4.08
C ASN A 318 22.97 6.06 3.25
N GLY A 319 23.30 6.14 1.96
CA GLY A 319 23.22 4.99 1.03
C GLY A 319 21.80 4.63 0.57
N ILE A 320 20.76 5.33 1.03
CA ILE A 320 19.38 5.18 0.56
C ILE A 320 19.06 6.33 -0.39
N ALA A 321 18.44 6.02 -1.53
CA ALA A 321 18.09 7.03 -2.51
C ALA A 321 17.01 7.98 -1.98
N ASN A 322 17.13 9.25 -2.36
CA ASN A 322 16.25 10.30 -1.86
C ASN A 322 14.88 10.33 -2.54
N ASN A 323 14.73 9.62 -3.65
CA ASN A 323 13.46 9.32 -4.26
C ASN A 323 12.93 7.99 -3.73
N TRP A 324 12.02 8.02 -2.76
CA TRP A 324 11.46 6.82 -2.14
C TRP A 324 10.45 6.10 -3.04
N TRP A 325 9.81 6.82 -3.97
CA TRP A 325 8.89 6.24 -4.95
C TRP A 325 9.53 5.11 -5.76
N GLN A 326 10.84 5.16 -6.00
CA GLN A 326 11.49 4.08 -6.74
C GLN A 326 11.48 2.73 -6.01
N TYR A 327 11.52 2.75 -4.68
CA TYR A 327 11.43 1.53 -3.88
C TYR A 327 9.98 1.05 -3.81
N VAL A 328 9.05 1.98 -3.55
CA VAL A 328 7.62 1.69 -3.46
C VAL A 328 7.08 1.09 -4.76
N MET A 329 7.54 1.60 -5.91
CA MET A 329 7.10 1.14 -7.23
C MET A 329 7.87 -0.08 -7.73
N ASP A 330 9.17 -0.19 -7.43
CA ASP A 330 10.01 -1.32 -7.85
C ASP A 330 10.69 -1.98 -6.66
N VAL A 331 9.98 -2.98 -6.11
CA VAL A 331 10.43 -3.78 -4.96
C VAL A 331 11.78 -4.47 -5.18
N ASN A 332 12.23 -4.61 -6.43
CA ASN A 332 13.53 -5.20 -6.72
C ASN A 332 14.68 -4.28 -6.29
N ARG A 333 14.44 -2.98 -6.09
CA ARG A 333 15.43 -1.98 -5.63
C ARG A 333 15.63 -1.96 -4.12
N VAL A 334 14.80 -2.66 -3.34
CA VAL A 334 14.80 -2.55 -1.85
C VAL A 334 16.08 -3.09 -1.20
N ASN A 335 16.76 -4.07 -1.80
CA ASN A 335 17.98 -4.67 -1.24
C ASN A 335 19.24 -4.32 -2.04
N GLY A 336 19.15 -3.31 -2.92
CA GLY A 336 20.28 -2.81 -3.73
C GLY A 336 21.04 -1.66 -3.09
#